data_AF-A0A7L5ZG78-F1
#
_entry.id   AF-A0A7L5ZG78-F1
#
_cell.length_a   1.000
_cell.length_b   1.000
_cell.length_c   1.000
_cell.angle_alpha   90.00
_cell.angle_beta   90.00
_cell.angle_gamma   90.00
#
_symmetry.space_group_name_H-M   'P 1'
#
loop_
_entity.id
_entity.type
_entity.pdbx_description
1 polymer ?
#
loop_
_entity_poly.entity_id
_entity_poly.type
_entity_poly.pdbx_seq_one_letter_code
_entity_poly.pdbx_strand_id
1 'polypeptide(L)' 'MECIEITEHMGFCLGNAVKYIWRADLKNDAIEDLRKARWYIDREITRRQEASDVLA' A
#
# COMPACT_ATOMS: atom_id res chain seq x y z
N MET A 1 16.81 1.95 10.13
CA MET A 1 15.86 2.47 9.15
C MET A 1 14.53 1.83 9.45
N GLU A 2 13.56 2.65 9.82
CA GLU A 2 12.22 2.26 10.22
C GLU A 2 11.25 2.38 9.04
N CYS A 3 10.22 1.54 9.02
CA CYS A 3 9.19 1.58 7.97
C CYS A 3 8.54 2.97 7.85
N ILE A 4 8.44 3.73 8.94
CA ILE A 4 7.86 5.08 8.93
C ILE A 4 8.71 6.07 8.13
N GLU A 5 10.05 5.95 8.18
CA GLU A 5 10.98 6.82 7.45
C GLU A 5 10.87 6.64 5.92
N ILE A 6 10.44 5.46 5.46
CA ILE A 6 10.19 5.23 4.02
C ILE A 6 8.78 5.69 3.64
N THR A 7 7.79 5.27 4.44
CA THR A 7 6.37 5.41 4.07
C THR A 7 5.84 6.84 4.22
N GLU A 8 6.54 7.72 4.93
CA GLU A 8 6.17 9.15 5.04
C GLU A 8 6.26 9.91 3.70
N HIS A 9 7.11 9.45 2.78
CA HIS A 9 7.24 10.05 1.45
C HIS A 9 6.23 9.50 0.44
N MET A 10 5.30 8.66 0.89
CA MET A 10 4.32 7.98 0.04
C MET A 10 2.90 8.49 0.31
N GLY A 11 2.03 8.36 -0.69
CA GLY A 11 0.60 8.52 -0.47
C GLY A 11 0.03 7.44 0.46
N PHE A 12 -1.10 7.72 1.10
CA PHE A 12 -1.72 6.85 2.13
C PHE A 12 -1.82 5.38 1.72
N CYS A 13 -2.29 5.10 0.51
CA CYS A 13 -2.44 3.71 0.04
C CYS A 13 -1.09 3.03 -0.18
N LEU A 14 -0.16 3.69 -0.86
CA LEU A 14 1.16 3.14 -1.16
C LEU A 14 1.99 2.90 0.12
N GLY A 15 1.97 3.86 1.05
CA GLY A 15 2.67 3.72 2.33
C GLY A 15 2.13 2.55 3.15
N ASN A 16 0.81 2.36 3.21
CA ASN A 16 0.25 1.19 3.91
C ASN A 16 0.56 -0.13 3.19
N ALA A 17 0.55 -0.16 1.85
CA ALA A 17 0.94 -1.35 1.11
C ALA A 17 2.38 -1.79 1.44
N VAL A 18 3.34 -0.85 1.41
CA VAL A 18 4.74 -1.11 1.80
C VAL A 18 4.84 -1.56 3.26
N LYS A 19 4.11 -0.93 4.18
CA LYS A 19 4.08 -1.32 5.60
C LYS A 19 3.67 -2.79 5.79
N TYR A 20 2.65 -3.25 5.06
CA TYR A 20 2.20 -4.64 5.16
C TYR A 20 3.14 -5.63 4.48
N ILE A 21 3.73 -5.27 3.33
CA ILE A 21 4.76 -6.09 2.68
C ILE A 21 5.96 -6.27 3.61
N TRP A 22 6.46 -5.19 4.21
CA TRP A 22 7.58 -5.26 5.15
C TRP A 22 7.25 -6.17 6.34
N ARG A 23 6.04 -6.05 6.89
CA ARG A 23 5.64 -6.84 8.06
C ARG A 23 5.41 -8.31 7.80
N ALA A 24 5.11 -8.72 6.57
CA ALA A 24 4.66 -10.08 6.25
C ALA A 24 5.60 -11.17 6.81
N ASP A 25 6.91 -10.94 6.78
CA ASP A 25 7.91 -11.92 7.27
C ASP A 25 8.46 -11.59 8.67
N LEU A 26 7.96 -10.52 9.30
CA LEU A 26 8.42 -10.04 10.61
C LEU A 26 7.39 -10.24 11.72
N LYS A 27 6.10 -10.35 11.38
CA LYS A 27 5.00 -10.41 12.36
C LYS A 27 3.73 -11.02 11.75
N ASN A 28 2.94 -11.73 12.58
CA ASN A 28 1.62 -12.30 12.24
C ASN A 28 1.67 -13.33 11.08
N ASP A 29 0.51 -13.57 10.46
CA ASP A 29 0.33 -14.37 9.25
C ASP A 29 0.72 -13.55 8.02
N ALA A 30 1.78 -13.98 7.34
CA ALA A 30 2.30 -13.38 6.12
C ALA A 30 1.22 -13.24 5.04
N ILE A 31 0.33 -14.23 4.90
CA ILE A 31 -0.71 -14.22 3.87
C ILE A 31 -1.74 -13.12 4.14
N GLU A 32 -2.10 -12.90 5.40
CA GLU A 32 -3.04 -11.85 5.78
C GLU A 32 -2.45 -10.45 5.54
N ASP A 33 -1.16 -10.24 5.84
CA ASP A 33 -0.51 -8.97 5.56
C ASP A 33 -0.37 -8.73 4.03
N LEU A 34 -0.05 -9.76 3.25
CA LEU A 34 -0.05 -9.66 1.77
C LEU A 34 -1.45 -9.36 1.20
N ARG A 35 -2.52 -9.92 1.78
CA ARG A 35 -3.91 -9.58 1.40
C ARG A 35 -4.23 -8.11 1.67
N LYS A 36 -3.79 -7.56 2.80
CA LYS A 36 -3.94 -6.12 3.09
C LYS A 36 -3.15 -5.26 2.13
N ALA A 37 -1.90 -5.64 1.83
CA ALA A 37 -1.09 -4.92 0.86
C ALA A 37 -1.80 -4.83 -0.51
N ARG A 38 -2.31 -5.96 -1.00
CA ARG A 38 -3.11 -6.02 -2.24
C ARG A 38 -4.30 -5.07 -2.20
N TRP A 39 -5.08 -5.07 -1.11
CA TRP A 39 -6.24 -4.19 -0.98
C TRP A 39 -5.89 -2.71 -1.12
N TYR A 40 -4.78 -2.27 -0.54
CA TYR A 40 -4.32 -0.87 -0.69
C TYR A 40 -3.86 -0.55 -2.10
N ILE A 41 -3.19 -1.49 -2.79
CA ILE A 41 -2.79 -1.33 -4.19
C ILE A 41 -4.02 -1.24 -5.11
N ASP A 42 -4.99 -2.14 -4.94
CA ASP A 42 -6.22 -2.13 -5.74
C ASP A 42 -6.95 -0.77 -5.61
N ARG A 43 -7.02 -0.21 -4.40
CA ARG A 43 -7.60 1.14 -4.19
C ARG A 43 -6.79 2.26 -4.84
N GLU A 44 -5.46 2.20 -4.79
CA GLU A 44 -4.62 3.21 -5.44
C GLU A 44 -4.78 3.16 -6.97
N ILE A 45 -4.94 1.96 -7.54
CA ILE A 45 -5.23 1.78 -8.97
C ILE A 45 -6.56 2.43 -9.31
N THR A 46 -7.65 2.12 -8.59
CA THR A 46 -8.96 2.73 -8.82
C THR A 46 -8.89 4.26 -8.76
N ARG A 47 -8.25 4.82 -7.73
CA ARG A 47 -8.10 6.28 -7.57
C ARG A 47 -7.38 6.93 -8.76
N ARG A 48 -6.35 6.27 -9.30
CA ARG A 48 -5.59 6.78 -10.45
C ARG A 48 -6.34 6.65 -11.76
N GLN A 49 -7.13 5.59 -11.93
CA GLN A 49 -8.02 5.43 -13.08
C GLN A 49 -9.07 6.54 -13.09
N GLU A 50 -9.75 6.76 -11.97
CA GLU A 50 -10.73 7.85 -11.82
C GLU A 50 -10.11 9.22 -12.08
N ALA A 51 -8.91 9.49 -11.55
CA ALA A 51 -8.21 10.74 -11.82
C ALA A 51 -7.81 10.91 -13.30
N SER A 52 -7.49 9.81 -14.00
CA SER A 52 -7.19 9.83 -15.42
C SER A 52 -8.44 10.07 -16.27
N ASP A 53 -9.57 9.47 -15.90
CA ASP A 53 -10.85 9.61 -16.60
C ASP A 53 -11.45 11.01 -16.43
N VAL A 54 -11.13 11.72 -15.33
CA VAL A 54 -11.53 13.13 -15.13
C VAL A 54 -10.73 14.10 -16.02
N LEU A 55 -9.56 13.70 -16.51
CA LEU A 55 -8.69 14.53 -17.36
C LEU A 55 -8.82 14.22 -18.86
N ALA A 56 -9.58 13.19 -19.23
CA ALA A 56 -9.86 12.77 -20.61
C ALA A 56 -11.18 13.39 -21.12
#